data_AF-A0A7S2Q077-F1
#
_entry.id   AF-A0A7S2Q077-F1
#
_cell.length_a   1.000
_cell.length_b   1.000
_cell.length_c   1.000
_cell.angle_alpha   90.00
_cell.angle_beta   90.00
_cell.angle_gamma   90.00
#
_symmetry.space_group_name_H-M   'P 1'
#
loop_
_entity.id
_entity.type
_entity.pdbx_description
1 polymer ?
#
loop_
_entity_poly.entity_id
_entity_poly.type
_entity_poly.pdbx_seq_one_letter_code
_entity_poly.pdbx_strand_id
1 'polypeptide(L)'
;MLGPQETAALEKINSIPMRFSIWSHGRREDSDGDKTLPVEQPARVLPQVDLFIGDIDDAWDVEKLKRLNIKAVVNLCPEHISGHPYWSVPGSLADAQIDQLVLCARDAWDFDIIPVAERALGFISSVMKQGKGGVL
;
A
#
# COMPACT_ATOMS: atom_id res chain seq x y z
N MET A 1 23.67 -2.81 -18.54
CA MET A 1 24.18 -1.47 -18.16
C MET A 1 23.00 -0.53 -18.28
N LEU A 2 22.61 0.13 -17.20
CA LEU A 2 21.52 1.12 -17.25
C LEU A 2 21.99 2.36 -18.02
N GLY A 3 21.09 2.91 -18.84
CA GLY A 3 21.35 4.12 -19.60
C GLY A 3 21.39 5.37 -18.71
N PRO A 4 21.99 6.49 -19.16
CA PRO A 4 22.17 7.69 -18.35
C PRO A 4 20.88 8.26 -17.75
N GLN A 5 19.76 8.16 -18.48
CA GLN A 5 18.44 8.59 -17.99
C GLN A 5 17.87 7.66 -16.91
N GLU A 6 18.12 6.35 -17.03
CA GLU A 6 17.67 5.35 -16.05
C GLU A 6 18.47 5.50 -14.75
N THR A 7 19.78 5.75 -14.86
CA THR A 7 20.65 6.07 -13.71
C THR A 7 20.18 7.33 -12.99
N ALA A 8 19.88 8.41 -13.72
CA ALA A 8 19.38 9.65 -13.14
C ALA A 8 18.00 9.49 -12.47
N ALA A 9 17.13 8.65 -13.03
CA ALA A 9 15.85 8.31 -12.42
C ALA A 9 16.03 7.53 -11.11
N LEU A 10 16.95 6.55 -11.09
CA LEU A 10 17.28 5.77 -9.89
C LEU A 10 17.94 6.62 -8.80
N GLU A 11 18.87 7.50 -9.15
CA GLU A 11 19.47 8.45 -8.20
C GLU A 11 18.42 9.36 -7.59
N LYS A 12 17.46 9.83 -8.40
CA LYS A 12 16.36 10.65 -7.91
C LYS A 12 15.45 9.88 -6.96
N ILE A 13 15.15 8.61 -7.22
CA ILE A 13 14.39 7.74 -6.32
C ILE A 13 15.15 7.50 -5.01
N ASN A 14 16.44 7.18 -5.08
CA ASN A 14 17.30 6.94 -3.91
C ASN A 14 17.47 8.20 -3.04
N SER A 15 17.33 9.39 -3.63
CA SER A 15 17.38 10.66 -2.90
C SER A 15 16.10 11.02 -2.16
N ILE A 16 14.99 10.29 -2.38
CA ILE A 16 13.75 10.49 -1.65
C ILE A 16 13.96 9.98 -0.22
N PRO A 17 13.89 10.82 0.82
CA PRO A 17 13.97 10.36 2.20
C PRO A 17 12.71 9.56 2.51
N MET A 18 12.80 8.24 2.32
CA MET A 18 11.70 7.33 2.55
C MET A 18 11.44 7.28 4.05
N ARG A 19 10.20 7.58 4.45
CA ARG A 19 9.77 7.56 5.86
C ARG A 19 9.48 6.14 6.37
N PHE A 20 9.87 5.12 5.60
CA PHE A 20 9.71 3.72 5.93
C PHE A 20 11.04 2.99 5.71
N SER A 21 11.30 1.98 6.54
CA SER A 21 12.47 1.12 6.42
C SER A 21 12.13 -0.06 5.53
N ILE A 22 12.85 -0.23 4.41
CA ILE A 22 12.86 -1.51 3.70
C ILE A 22 13.69 -2.48 4.54
N TRP A 23 13.08 -3.57 4.98
CA TRP A 23 13.81 -4.63 5.65
C TRP A 23 14.68 -5.33 4.62
N SER A 24 15.99 -5.33 4.83
CA SER A 24 16.92 -5.97 3.90
C SER A 24 16.84 -7.49 3.96
N HIS A 25 16.43 -8.07 5.11
CA HIS A 25 16.24 -9.51 5.34
C HIS A 25 15.20 -9.76 6.47
N GLY A 26 14.48 -10.90 6.40
CA GLY A 26 13.52 -11.36 7.43
C GLY A 26 12.08 -10.87 7.24
N ARG A 27 11.09 -11.55 7.84
CA ARG A 27 9.70 -11.07 7.93
C ARG A 27 9.52 -10.21 9.18
N ARG A 28 8.60 -9.23 9.14
CA ARG A 28 8.13 -8.48 10.34
C ARG A 28 7.70 -9.43 11.47
N GLU A 29 7.25 -10.62 11.10
CA GLU A 29 6.77 -11.68 11.98
C GLU A 29 7.92 -12.43 12.70
N ASP A 30 9.14 -12.36 12.16
CA ASP A 30 10.29 -13.13 12.64
C ASP A 30 11.09 -12.40 13.73
N SER A 31 10.73 -11.17 14.07
CA SER A 31 11.44 -10.35 15.05
C SER A 31 10.76 -10.33 16.42
N ASP A 32 11.43 -10.87 17.44
CA ASP A 32 11.10 -10.76 18.88
C ASP A 32 11.29 -9.33 19.44
N GLY A 33 11.45 -8.33 18.57
CA GLY A 33 11.77 -6.95 18.92
C GLY A 33 10.54 -6.06 19.07
N ASP A 34 10.75 -4.91 19.73
CA ASP A 34 9.75 -3.86 19.91
C ASP A 34 9.17 -3.44 18.55
N LYS A 35 7.88 -3.72 18.33
CA LYS A 35 7.17 -3.52 17.06
C LYS A 35 6.82 -2.05 16.80
N THR A 36 7.50 -1.14 17.48
CA THR A 36 7.28 0.30 17.42
C THR A 36 7.81 0.80 16.07
N LEU A 37 6.89 1.00 15.14
CA LEU A 37 7.23 1.60 13.85
C LEU A 37 7.59 3.09 14.07
N PRO A 38 8.61 3.61 13.37
CA PRO A 38 9.06 4.99 13.54
C PRO A 38 8.03 6.03 13.05
N VAL A 39 6.94 5.56 12.43
CA VAL A 39 5.85 6.37 11.88
C VAL A 39 4.52 5.69 12.18
N GLU A 40 3.50 6.51 12.40
CA GLU A 40 2.10 6.05 12.51
C GLU A 40 1.68 5.35 11.21
N GLN A 41 1.07 4.17 11.33
CA GLN A 41 0.48 3.45 10.20
C GLN A 41 -0.98 3.89 9.98
N PRO A 42 -1.53 3.78 8.77
CA PRO A 42 -0.79 3.53 7.54
C PRO A 42 0.11 4.73 7.22
N ALA A 43 1.33 4.46 6.77
CA ALA A 43 2.32 5.49 6.54
C ALA A 43 2.04 6.21 5.21
N ARG A 44 2.15 7.55 5.20
CA ARG A 44 2.18 8.31 3.94
C ARG A 44 3.46 8.00 3.19
N VAL A 45 3.35 7.59 1.93
CA VAL A 45 4.50 7.31 1.05
C VAL A 45 5.29 8.60 0.78
N LEU A 46 4.59 9.71 0.54
CA LEU A 46 5.16 11.04 0.37
C LEU A 46 4.34 12.09 1.13
N PRO A 47 4.96 13.16 1.70
CA PRO A 47 4.22 14.15 2.49
C PRO A 47 3.12 14.89 1.73
N GLN A 48 3.31 15.08 0.42
CA GLN A 48 2.47 15.93 -0.44
C GLN A 48 1.44 15.12 -1.24
N VAL A 49 1.46 13.80 -1.11
CA VAL A 49 0.58 12.89 -1.84
C VAL A 49 -0.21 12.12 -0.81
N ASP A 50 -1.55 12.14 -0.91
CA ASP A 50 -2.43 11.31 -0.08
C ASP A 50 -2.40 9.85 -0.57
N LEU A 51 -1.20 9.29 -0.66
CA LEU A 51 -0.92 7.89 -0.96
C LEU A 51 -0.30 7.27 0.30
N PHE A 52 -0.91 6.21 0.76
CA PHE A 52 -0.56 5.53 2.00
C PHE A 52 -0.07 4.11 1.68
N ILE A 53 0.65 3.53 2.62
CA ILE A 53 1.00 2.11 2.63
C ILE A 53 0.75 1.59 4.04
N GLY A 54 0.11 0.44 4.15
CA GLY A 54 -0.25 -0.16 5.42
C GLY A 54 -0.40 -1.66 5.29
N ASP A 55 -0.86 -2.28 6.36
CA ASP A 55 -1.21 -3.69 6.38
C ASP A 55 -2.74 -3.90 6.30
N ILE A 56 -3.17 -5.15 6.38
CA ILE A 56 -4.59 -5.51 6.30
C ILE A 56 -5.39 -5.00 7.51
N ASP A 57 -4.75 -4.76 8.66
CA ASP A 57 -5.42 -4.17 9.83
C ASP A 57 -5.78 -2.71 9.55
N ASP A 58 -4.91 -1.97 8.84
CA ASP A 58 -5.22 -0.61 8.39
C ASP A 58 -6.41 -0.56 7.43
N ALA A 59 -6.53 -1.53 6.52
CA ALA A 59 -7.67 -1.66 5.62
C ALA A 59 -8.96 -2.07 6.34
N TRP A 60 -8.84 -2.73 7.50
CA TRP A 60 -9.97 -3.17 8.32
C TRP A 60 -10.52 -2.06 9.23
N ASP A 61 -9.69 -1.15 9.70
CA ASP A 61 -10.09 0.02 10.51
C ASP A 61 -10.70 1.14 9.65
N VAL A 62 -11.95 0.94 9.24
CA VAL A 62 -12.70 1.89 8.41
C VAL A 62 -12.80 3.29 9.03
N GLU A 63 -12.87 3.41 10.36
CA GLU A 63 -12.95 4.73 11.03
C GLU A 63 -11.63 5.49 10.92
N LYS A 64 -10.49 4.78 10.98
CA LYS A 64 -9.19 5.36 10.67
C LYS A 64 -9.07 5.78 9.21
N LEU A 65 -9.57 4.96 8.26
CA LEU A 65 -9.60 5.33 6.84
C LEU A 65 -10.40 6.62 6.59
N LYS A 66 -11.57 6.75 7.23
CA LYS A 66 -12.40 7.97 7.16
C LYS A 66 -11.67 9.19 7.71
N ARG A 67 -11.00 9.07 8.87
CA ARG A 67 -10.21 10.16 9.48
C ARG A 67 -9.06 10.62 8.58
N LEU A 68 -8.43 9.69 7.87
CA LEU A 68 -7.36 9.97 6.91
C LEU A 68 -7.88 10.45 5.53
N ASN A 69 -9.20 10.55 5.36
CA ASN A 69 -9.85 10.85 4.09
C ASN A 69 -9.44 9.90 2.95
N ILE A 70 -9.23 8.62 3.27
CA ILE A 70 -8.97 7.58 2.27
C ILE A 70 -10.29 7.23 1.59
N LYS A 71 -10.28 7.20 0.25
CA LYS A 71 -11.44 6.89 -0.60
C LYS A 71 -11.25 5.66 -1.47
N ALA A 72 -10.04 5.11 -1.50
CA ALA A 72 -9.81 3.85 -2.16
C ALA A 72 -8.75 3.01 -1.45
N VAL A 73 -8.85 1.69 -1.58
CA VAL A 73 -7.88 0.72 -1.05
C VAL A 73 -7.47 -0.25 -2.17
N VAL A 74 -6.17 -0.43 -2.37
CA VAL A 74 -5.59 -1.47 -3.22
C VAL A 74 -5.08 -2.62 -2.36
N ASN A 75 -5.76 -3.76 -2.43
CA ASN A 75 -5.36 -4.96 -1.72
C ASN A 75 -4.62 -5.92 -2.65
N LEU A 76 -3.41 -6.31 -2.27
CA LEU A 76 -2.54 -7.19 -3.06
C LEU A 76 -2.55 -8.65 -2.62
N CYS A 77 -3.11 -8.98 -1.44
CA CYS A 77 -3.09 -10.34 -0.89
C CYS A 77 -4.53 -10.84 -0.61
N PRO A 78 -5.32 -11.15 -1.66
CA PRO A 78 -6.73 -11.56 -1.54
C PRO A 78 -6.95 -12.79 -0.64
N GLU A 79 -5.97 -13.69 -0.58
CA GLU A 79 -5.99 -14.88 0.26
C GLU A 79 -6.20 -14.55 1.73
N HIS A 80 -5.57 -13.47 2.22
CA HIS A 80 -5.70 -13.03 3.61
C HIS A 80 -7.02 -12.32 3.89
N ILE A 81 -7.60 -11.66 2.87
CA ILE A 81 -8.91 -11.01 2.98
C ILE A 81 -10.03 -12.03 3.08
N SER A 82 -9.93 -13.13 2.34
CA SER A 82 -10.97 -14.17 2.35
C SER A 82 -11.02 -14.99 3.66
N GLY A 83 -10.01 -14.86 4.52
CA GLY A 83 -9.90 -15.56 5.80
C GLY A 83 -10.43 -14.74 6.99
N HIS A 84 -10.71 -15.43 8.10
CA HIS A 84 -10.97 -14.77 9.38
C HIS A 84 -9.66 -14.13 9.90
N PRO A 85 -9.66 -12.90 10.45
CA PRO A 85 -10.81 -12.03 10.75
C PRO A 85 -11.24 -11.06 9.62
N TYR A 86 -10.55 -11.04 8.48
CA TYR A 86 -10.66 -9.97 7.48
C TYR A 86 -11.72 -10.16 6.40
N TRP A 87 -12.47 -11.27 6.43
CA TRP A 87 -13.59 -11.56 5.52
C TRP A 87 -14.64 -10.44 5.40
N SER A 88 -14.77 -9.58 6.41
CA SER A 88 -15.71 -8.46 6.42
C SER A 88 -15.18 -7.21 5.72
N VAL A 89 -13.87 -7.10 5.46
CA VAL A 89 -13.22 -5.90 4.89
C VAL A 89 -13.91 -5.41 3.62
N PRO A 90 -14.20 -6.24 2.60
CA PRO A 90 -14.85 -5.76 1.37
C PRO A 90 -16.23 -5.14 1.63
N GLY A 91 -17.02 -5.75 2.53
CA GLY A 91 -18.34 -5.24 2.91
C GLY A 91 -18.23 -3.92 3.67
N SER A 92 -17.35 -3.85 4.68
CA SER A 92 -17.13 -2.65 5.49
C SER A 92 -16.63 -1.46 4.66
N LEU A 93 -15.76 -1.70 3.67
CA LEU A 93 -15.29 -0.66 2.74
C LEU A 93 -16.43 -0.18 1.84
N ALA A 94 -17.23 -1.10 1.29
CA ALA A 94 -18.37 -0.75 0.45
C ALA A 94 -19.42 0.09 1.20
N ASP A 95 -19.76 -0.29 2.43
CA ASP A 95 -20.68 0.45 3.30
C ASP A 95 -20.17 1.86 3.62
N ALA A 96 -18.85 2.03 3.70
CA ALA A 96 -18.19 3.32 3.92
C ALA A 96 -17.96 4.13 2.64
N GLN A 97 -18.40 3.64 1.48
CA GLN A 97 -18.17 4.25 0.16
C GLN A 97 -16.67 4.44 -0.14
N ILE A 98 -15.85 3.45 0.23
CA ILE A 98 -14.43 3.37 -0.09
C ILE A 98 -14.27 2.37 -1.22
N ASP A 99 -13.76 2.82 -2.37
CA ASP A 99 -13.55 1.95 -3.53
C ASP A 99 -12.46 0.92 -3.22
N GLN A 100 -12.64 -0.33 -3.65
CA GLN A 100 -11.64 -1.37 -3.44
C GLN A 100 -11.20 -1.96 -4.78
N LEU A 101 -9.89 -2.04 -4.97
CA LEU A 101 -9.29 -2.89 -6.00
C LEU A 101 -8.58 -4.05 -5.32
N VAL A 102 -8.96 -5.27 -5.68
CA VAL A 102 -8.29 -6.49 -5.22
C VAL A 102 -7.49 -7.07 -6.37
N LEU A 103 -6.19 -7.23 -6.18
CA LEU A 103 -5.26 -7.84 -7.13
C LEU A 103 -4.55 -9.00 -6.44
N CYS A 104 -4.35 -10.10 -7.14
CA CYS A 104 -3.61 -11.24 -6.62
C CYS A 104 -2.12 -11.03 -6.86
N ALA A 105 -1.37 -10.71 -5.81
CA ALA A 105 0.09 -10.71 -5.78
C ALA A 105 0.58 -11.80 -4.84
N ARG A 106 1.67 -12.48 -5.20
CA ARG A 106 2.34 -13.42 -4.29
C ARG A 106 3.64 -12.82 -3.81
N ASP A 107 3.86 -12.86 -2.50
CA ASP A 107 5.15 -12.52 -1.90
C ASP A 107 6.14 -13.68 -2.13
N ALA A 108 6.65 -13.77 -3.35
CA ALA A 108 7.61 -14.78 -3.78
C ALA A 108 8.57 -14.20 -4.82
N TRP A 109 9.82 -14.63 -4.77
CA TRP A 109 10.89 -14.12 -5.64
C TRP A 109 10.67 -14.42 -7.14
N ASP A 110 9.87 -15.45 -7.45
CA ASP A 110 9.55 -15.91 -8.80
C ASP A 110 8.23 -15.33 -9.33
N PHE A 111 7.53 -14.52 -8.53
CA PHE A 111 6.28 -13.90 -8.93
C PHE A 111 6.51 -12.67 -9.79
N ASP A 112 5.91 -12.65 -10.98
CA ASP A 112 5.92 -11.47 -11.84
C ASP A 112 4.93 -10.41 -11.33
N ILE A 113 5.47 -9.47 -10.56
CA ILE A 113 4.71 -8.36 -9.96
C ILE A 113 4.35 -7.27 -10.99
N ILE A 114 4.99 -7.22 -12.16
CA ILE A 114 4.86 -6.10 -13.10
C ILE A 114 3.41 -5.89 -13.55
N PRO A 115 2.67 -6.92 -14.03
CA PRO A 115 1.29 -6.74 -14.49
C PRO A 115 0.34 -6.30 -13.36
N VAL A 116 0.62 -6.73 -12.12
CA VAL A 116 -0.16 -6.33 -10.94
C VAL A 116 0.10 -4.86 -10.62
N ALA A 117 1.38 -4.44 -10.62
CA ALA A 117 1.77 -3.06 -10.38
C ALA A 117 1.17 -2.11 -11.42
N GLU A 118 1.17 -2.46 -12.71
CA GLU A 118 0.56 -1.63 -13.76
C GLU A 118 -0.93 -1.39 -13.52
N ARG A 119 -1.68 -2.44 -13.12
CA ARG A 119 -3.10 -2.32 -12.78
C ARG A 119 -3.33 -1.48 -11.54
N ALA A 120 -2.52 -1.68 -10.49
CA ALA A 120 -2.58 -0.89 -9.26
C ALA A 120 -2.35 0.59 -9.55
N LEU A 121 -1.29 0.92 -10.31
CA LEU A 121 -0.95 2.28 -10.69
C LEU A 121 -2.04 2.95 -11.53
N GLY A 122 -2.66 2.20 -12.46
CA GLY A 122 -3.80 2.71 -13.24
C GLY A 122 -4.97 3.13 -12.36
N PHE A 123 -5.32 2.31 -11.36
CA PHE A 123 -6.37 2.60 -10.41
C PHE A 123 -6.01 3.76 -9.47
N ILE A 124 -4.83 3.74 -8.86
CA ILE A 124 -4.32 4.83 -8.02
C ILE A 124 -4.35 6.15 -8.80
N SER A 125 -3.84 6.17 -10.03
CA SER A 125 -3.85 7.37 -10.88
C SER A 125 -5.27 7.87 -11.15
N SER A 126 -6.21 6.96 -11.41
CA SER A 126 -7.61 7.31 -11.64
C SER A 126 -8.25 7.97 -10.41
N VAL A 127 -8.08 7.39 -9.23
CA VAL A 127 -8.65 7.92 -7.98
C VAL A 127 -8.03 9.27 -7.63
N MET A 128 -6.69 9.37 -7.69
CA MET A 128 -5.97 10.60 -7.36
C MET A 128 -6.34 11.75 -8.31
N LYS A 129 -6.59 11.50 -9.60
CA LYS A 129 -7.05 12.51 -10.56
C LYS A 129 -8.44 13.06 -10.25
N GLN A 130 -9.30 12.29 -9.57
CA GLN A 130 -10.61 12.79 -9.14
C GLN A 130 -10.51 13.76 -7.97
N GLY A 131 -9.39 13.76 -7.22
CA GLY A 131 -9.16 14.68 -6.10
C GLY A 131 -10.12 14.50 -4.92
N LYS A 132 -10.74 13.32 -4.79
CA LYS A 132 -11.79 13.07 -3.77
C LYS A 132 -11.25 12.55 -2.44
N GLY A 133 -9.98 12.19 -2.37
CA GLY A 133 -9.29 11.73 -1.17
C GLY A 133 -8.11 10.82 -1.49
N GLY A 134 -7.56 10.20 -0.45
CA GLY A 134 -6.36 9.39 -0.54
C GLY A 134 -6.59 7.95 -0.96
N VAL A 135 -5.49 7.26 -1.25
CA VAL A 135 -5.46 5.83 -1.57
C VAL A 135 -4.56 5.10 -0.57
N LEU A 136 -5.04 3.98 -0.03
CA LEU A 136 -4.25 3.01 0.73
C LEU A 136 -3.79 1.87 -0.17
#